data_AF-A0A941ZUQ4-F1
#
_entry.id   AF-A0A941ZUQ4-F1
#
_cell.length_a   1.000
_cell.length_b   1.000
_cell.length_c   1.000
_cell.angle_alpha   90.00
_cell.angle_beta   90.00
_cell.angle_gamma   90.00
#
_symmetry.space_group_name_H-M   'P 1'
#
loop_
_entity.id
_entity.type
_entity.pdbx_description
1 polymer ?
#
loop_
_entity_poly.entity_id
_entity_poly.type
_entity_poly.pdbx_seq_one_letter_code
_entity_poly.pdbx_strand_id
1 'polypeptide(L)'
;MNQLIAPYGGTLVDLIDPAKSEALKQEALSLPSLDLDWRQQCELEMLMTGAYSPLTGYMTRAQCTQVETGMQLDDGTFWPLPVTLGSRQKAAGELKPGDRVALRDGEGFMLAVLTVGDVWQDNETWHLGGAVEGVGL
;
A
#
# COMPACT_ATOMS: atom_id res chain seq x y z
N MET A 1 -14.31 -32.68 10.30
CA MET A 1 -13.21 -32.45 9.35
C MET A 1 -12.75 -31.02 9.55
N ASN A 2 -11.54 -30.80 10.05
CA ASN A 2 -10.98 -29.45 10.16
C ASN A 2 -10.44 -29.05 8.80
N GLN A 3 -11.27 -28.36 8.01
CA GLN A 3 -10.84 -27.70 6.79
C GLN A 3 -10.08 -26.43 7.18
N LEU A 4 -8.97 -26.14 6.50
CA LEU A 4 -8.27 -24.87 6.65
C LEU A 4 -9.24 -23.72 6.32
N ILE A 5 -9.23 -22.68 7.15
CA ILE A 5 -10.06 -21.49 6.92
C ILE A 5 -9.64 -20.82 5.61
N ALA A 6 -10.61 -20.39 4.82
CA ALA A 6 -10.35 -19.62 3.60
C ALA A 6 -9.80 -18.23 3.95
N PRO A 7 -8.99 -17.61 3.07
CA PRO A 7 -8.57 -16.22 3.23
C PRO A 7 -9.76 -15.28 3.44
N TYR A 8 -9.54 -14.20 4.20
CA TYR A 8 -10.56 -13.17 4.37
C TYR A 8 -10.85 -12.47 3.04
N GLY A 9 -12.13 -12.24 2.72
CA GLY A 9 -12.57 -11.83 1.38
C GLY A 9 -12.59 -12.96 0.33
N GLY A 10 -12.27 -14.20 0.72
CA GLY A 10 -12.44 -15.41 -0.08
C GLY A 10 -11.24 -15.83 -0.93
N THR A 11 -10.33 -14.90 -1.27
CA THR A 11 -9.10 -15.19 -2.03
C THR A 11 -7.91 -14.49 -1.38
N LEU A 12 -6.76 -15.17 -1.32
CA LEU A 12 -5.52 -14.57 -0.83
C LEU A 12 -5.03 -13.56 -1.88
N VAL A 13 -4.84 -12.32 -1.48
CA VAL A 13 -4.20 -11.31 -2.30
C VAL A 13 -2.70 -11.57 -2.34
N ASP A 14 -2.11 -11.51 -3.53
CA ASP A 14 -0.66 -11.51 -3.73
C ASP A 14 -0.36 -10.37 -4.71
N LEU A 15 0.31 -9.32 -4.20
CA LEU A 15 0.63 -8.14 -5.01
C LEU A 15 1.97 -8.26 -5.73
N ILE A 16 2.68 -9.37 -5.53
CA ILE A 16 3.96 -9.63 -6.19
C ILE A 16 3.69 -10.50 -7.42
N ASP A 17 3.78 -9.89 -8.60
CA ASP A 17 3.69 -10.62 -9.87
C ASP A 17 5.10 -10.81 -10.45
N PRO A 18 5.69 -12.03 -10.38
CA PRO A 18 7.03 -12.29 -10.90
C PRO A 18 7.20 -11.96 -12.38
N ALA A 19 6.11 -12.00 -13.17
CA ALA A 19 6.14 -11.65 -14.59
C ALA A 19 6.30 -10.14 -14.82
N LYS A 20 5.93 -9.31 -13.82
CA LYS A 20 6.02 -7.84 -13.87
C LYS A 20 7.21 -7.27 -13.10
N SER A 21 7.81 -8.03 -12.18
CA SER A 21 8.88 -7.53 -11.30
C SER A 21 10.02 -6.83 -12.05
N GLU A 22 10.51 -7.40 -13.17
CA GLU A 22 11.60 -6.76 -13.94
C GLU A 22 11.14 -5.45 -14.60
N ALA A 23 9.94 -5.41 -15.17
CA ALA A 23 9.40 -4.20 -15.78
C ALA A 23 9.21 -3.09 -14.73
N LEU A 24 8.71 -3.44 -13.55
CA LEU A 24 8.57 -2.50 -12.42
C LEU A 24 9.92 -1.97 -11.93
N LYS A 25 10.95 -2.83 -11.85
CA LYS A 25 12.31 -2.39 -11.50
C LYS A 25 12.87 -1.37 -12.50
N GLN A 26 12.68 -1.60 -13.80
CA GLN A 26 13.12 -0.68 -14.85
C GLN A 26 12.34 0.64 -14.81
N GLU A 27 11.02 0.58 -14.65
CA GLU A 27 10.18 1.77 -14.52
C GLU A 27 10.61 2.64 -13.32
N ALA A 28 10.85 2.01 -12.17
CA ALA A 28 11.22 2.65 -10.92
C ALA A 28 12.54 3.44 -10.96
N LEU A 29 13.38 3.25 -11.99
CA LEU A 29 14.58 4.08 -12.21
C LEU A 29 14.22 5.53 -12.62
N SER A 30 13.01 5.73 -13.16
CA SER A 30 12.53 7.03 -13.64
C SER A 30 11.50 7.68 -12.72
N LEU A 31 11.00 6.95 -11.72
CA LEU A 31 9.99 7.42 -10.79
C LEU A 31 10.62 8.20 -9.62
N PRO A 32 9.89 9.18 -9.03
CA PRO A 32 10.21 9.64 -7.69
C PRO A 32 10.17 8.45 -6.72
N SER A 33 10.91 8.55 -5.62
CA SER A 33 10.94 7.50 -4.61
C SER A 33 10.69 8.01 -3.20
N LEU A 34 10.17 7.12 -2.36
CA LEU A 34 10.07 7.28 -0.91
C LEU A 34 10.82 6.14 -0.24
N ASP A 35 11.76 6.51 0.63
CA ASP A 35 12.48 5.53 1.44
C ASP A 35 11.66 5.21 2.69
N LEU A 36 11.30 3.95 2.85
CA LEU A 36 10.43 3.48 3.92
C LEU A 36 11.23 3.20 5.18
N ASP A 37 10.72 3.65 6.33
CA ASP A 37 11.18 3.18 7.61
C ASP A 37 10.75 1.72 7.87
N TRP A 38 11.36 1.11 8.89
CA TRP A 38 11.08 -0.28 9.26
C TRP A 38 9.58 -0.59 9.44
N ARG A 39 8.81 0.30 10.06
CA ARG A 39 7.38 0.04 10.32
C ARG A 39 6.59 0.09 9.02
N GLN A 40 6.88 1.07 8.17
CA GLN A 40 6.27 1.19 6.85
C GLN A 40 6.60 -0.02 5.96
N GLN A 41 7.82 -0.56 6.05
CA GLN A 41 8.21 -1.79 5.35
C GLN A 41 7.40 -2.99 5.84
N CYS A 42 7.22 -3.16 7.16
CA CYS A 42 6.37 -4.22 7.70
C CYS A 42 4.91 -4.08 7.22
N GLU A 43 4.36 -2.87 7.21
CA GLU A 43 3.00 -2.64 6.71
C GLU A 43 2.88 -2.93 5.21
N LEU A 44 3.88 -2.54 4.42
CA LEU A 44 3.96 -2.87 3.00
C LEU A 44 4.04 -4.40 2.79
N GLU A 45 4.85 -5.11 3.57
CA GLU A 45 4.97 -6.57 3.51
C GLU A 45 3.63 -7.26 3.82
N MET A 46 2.93 -6.84 4.88
CA MET A 46 1.61 -7.38 5.22
C MET A 46 0.58 -7.17 4.10
N LEU A 47 0.66 -6.02 3.41
CA LEU A 47 -0.20 -5.72 2.27
C LEU A 47 0.15 -6.58 1.04
N MET A 48 1.43 -6.67 0.69
CA MET A 48 1.88 -7.37 -0.51
C MET A 48 1.70 -8.89 -0.45
N THR A 49 1.85 -9.47 0.75
CA THR A 49 1.78 -10.93 0.98
C THR A 49 0.37 -11.44 1.30
N GLY A 50 -0.63 -10.54 1.30
CA GLY A 50 -2.02 -10.91 1.53
C GLY A 50 -2.41 -11.09 2.99
N ALA A 51 -1.54 -10.74 3.95
CA ALA A 51 -1.92 -10.70 5.37
C ALA A 51 -3.09 -9.74 5.61
N TYR A 52 -3.23 -8.72 4.76
CA TYR A 52 -4.37 -7.80 4.74
C TYR A 52 -5.44 -8.10 3.67
N SER A 53 -5.54 -9.32 3.16
CA SER A 53 -6.64 -9.68 2.24
C SER A 53 -7.99 -9.27 2.86
N PRO A 54 -8.87 -8.57 2.13
CA PRO A 54 -8.88 -8.38 0.67
C PRO A 54 -8.19 -7.11 0.13
N LEU A 55 -7.44 -6.37 0.94
CA LEU A 55 -6.81 -5.12 0.51
C LEU A 55 -5.78 -5.34 -0.61
N THR A 56 -5.81 -4.48 -1.63
CA THR A 56 -4.88 -4.48 -2.77
C THR A 56 -4.04 -3.20 -2.87
N GLY A 57 -4.07 -2.39 -1.82
CA GLY A 57 -3.48 -1.06 -1.80
C GLY A 57 -3.66 -0.37 -0.45
N TYR A 58 -3.01 0.77 -0.29
CA TYR A 58 -3.28 1.68 0.82
C TYR A 58 -4.62 2.38 0.63
N MET A 59 -5.34 2.60 1.72
CA MET A 59 -6.64 3.27 1.71
C MET A 59 -6.50 4.75 1.39
N THR A 60 -7.43 5.26 0.57
CA THR A 60 -7.67 6.71 0.39
C THR A 60 -8.26 7.31 1.66
N ARG A 61 -8.25 8.65 1.79
CA ARG A 61 -8.82 9.33 2.96
C ARG A 61 -10.29 8.99 3.16
N ALA A 62 -11.05 8.90 2.07
CA ALA A 62 -12.47 8.56 2.10
C ALA A 62 -12.69 7.15 2.68
N GLN A 63 -11.89 6.17 2.22
CA GLN A 63 -11.92 4.80 2.74
C GLN A 63 -11.52 4.74 4.22
N CYS A 64 -10.51 5.52 4.63
CA CYS A 64 -10.15 5.63 6.05
C CYS A 64 -11.32 6.12 6.90
N THR A 65 -11.99 7.21 6.49
CA THR A 65 -13.16 7.74 7.20
C THR A 65 -14.30 6.71 7.27
N GLN A 66 -14.50 5.92 6.20
CA GLN A 66 -15.51 4.87 6.19
C GLN A 66 -15.17 3.74 7.18
N VAL A 67 -13.91 3.33 7.25
CA VAL A 67 -13.44 2.34 8.22
C VAL A 67 -13.54 2.86 9.66
N GLU A 68 -13.16 4.11 9.91
CA GLU A 68 -13.22 4.72 11.26
C GLU A 68 -14.65 4.84 11.79
N THR A 69 -15.61 5.15 10.92
CA THR A 69 -17.00 5.43 11.31
C THR A 69 -17.92 4.22 11.19
N GLY A 70 -17.66 3.34 10.23
CA GLY A 70 -18.52 2.21 9.86
C GLY A 70 -17.86 0.84 9.93
N MET A 71 -16.53 0.78 10.14
CA MET A 71 -15.73 -0.45 10.16
C MET A 71 -15.94 -1.33 8.93
N GLN A 72 -16.01 -0.71 7.75
CA GLN A 72 -16.31 -1.41 6.49
C GLN A 72 -15.44 -0.88 5.35
N LEU A 73 -15.10 -1.78 4.43
CA LEU A 73 -14.60 -1.45 3.10
C LEU A 73 -15.74 -0.99 2.18
N ASP A 74 -15.41 -0.52 0.98
CA ASP A 74 -16.37 0.01 0.00
C ASP A 74 -17.46 -1.00 -0.40
N ASP A 75 -17.16 -2.30 -0.34
CA ASP A 75 -18.08 -3.40 -0.64
C ASP A 75 -18.91 -3.86 0.58
N GLY A 76 -18.75 -3.20 1.73
CA GLY A 76 -19.41 -3.54 3.00
C GLY A 76 -18.71 -4.64 3.80
N THR A 77 -17.58 -5.18 3.33
CA THR A 77 -16.76 -6.14 4.10
C THR A 77 -16.26 -5.48 5.37
N PHE A 78 -16.39 -6.15 6.52
CA PHE A 78 -15.91 -5.62 7.79
C PHE A 78 -14.40 -5.39 7.77
N TRP A 79 -13.95 -4.24 8.26
CA TRP A 79 -12.53 -3.93 8.40
C TRP A 79 -12.32 -2.97 9.56
N PRO A 80 -11.43 -3.29 10.53
CA PRO A 80 -11.41 -2.58 11.80
C PRO A 80 -10.50 -1.35 11.85
N LEU A 81 -9.49 -1.25 10.98
CA LEU A 81 -8.42 -0.24 11.10
C LEU A 81 -7.96 0.29 9.75
N PRO A 82 -7.83 1.61 9.56
CA PRO A 82 -7.30 2.16 8.32
C PRO A 82 -5.86 1.70 8.05
N VAL A 83 -5.55 1.39 6.79
CA VAL A 83 -4.20 1.03 6.33
C VAL A 83 -3.75 2.09 5.35
N THR A 84 -2.76 2.92 5.72
CA THR A 84 -2.28 4.04 4.90
C THR A 84 -0.76 4.12 4.94
N LEU A 85 -0.14 4.69 3.91
CA LEU A 85 1.29 4.99 3.94
C LEU A 85 1.51 6.40 4.47
N GLY A 86 1.88 6.54 5.74
CA GLY A 86 2.18 7.84 6.37
C GLY A 86 3.67 8.19 6.31
N SER A 87 4.07 9.25 5.61
CA SER A 87 5.45 9.72 5.46
C SER A 87 5.63 11.18 5.86
N ARG A 88 6.74 11.50 6.54
CA ARG A 88 7.14 12.89 6.86
C ARG A 88 8.08 13.49 5.83
N GLN A 89 8.41 12.74 4.77
CA GLN A 89 9.29 13.21 3.72
C GLN A 89 8.60 14.31 2.90
N LYS A 90 9.32 15.38 2.57
CA LYS A 90 8.79 16.47 1.74
C LYS A 90 8.28 15.97 0.38
N ALA A 91 8.99 15.00 -0.20
CA ALA A 91 8.60 14.36 -1.47
C ALA A 91 7.18 13.78 -1.44
N ALA A 92 6.71 13.26 -0.28
CA ALA A 92 5.35 12.73 -0.17
C ALA A 92 4.27 13.83 -0.35
N GLY A 93 4.55 15.06 0.10
CA GLY A 93 3.64 16.20 -0.05
C GLY A 93 3.65 16.84 -1.43
N GLU A 94 4.59 16.45 -2.30
CA GLU A 94 4.67 16.93 -3.69
C GLU A 94 3.89 16.02 -4.66
N LEU A 95 3.55 14.80 -4.22
CA LEU A 95 2.78 13.82 -4.99
C LEU A 95 1.32 14.24 -5.15
N LYS A 96 0.71 13.75 -6.22
CA LYS A 96 -0.71 13.98 -6.57
C LYS A 96 -1.37 12.67 -7.00
N PRO A 97 -2.71 12.59 -6.90
CA PRO A 97 -3.45 11.47 -7.49
C PRO A 97 -3.09 11.28 -8.98
N GLY A 98 -2.78 10.03 -9.34
CA GLY A 98 -2.29 9.64 -10.66
C GLY A 98 -0.76 9.48 -10.75
N ASP A 99 0.01 10.04 -9.81
CA ASP A 99 1.45 9.85 -9.77
C ASP A 99 1.79 8.40 -9.40
N ARG A 100 2.93 7.94 -9.92
CA ARG A 100 3.54 6.66 -9.54
C ARG A 100 4.82 6.94 -8.77
N VAL A 101 4.98 6.28 -7.64
CA VAL A 101 6.13 6.46 -6.74
C VAL A 101 6.74 5.11 -6.37
N ALA A 102 8.06 5.03 -6.47
CA ALA A 102 8.84 3.87 -6.04
C ALA A 102 8.97 3.85 -4.52
N LEU A 103 8.59 2.74 -3.90
CA LEU A 103 8.76 2.49 -2.47
C LEU A 103 10.04 1.67 -2.28
N ARG A 104 10.98 2.22 -1.50
CA ARG A 104 12.29 1.62 -1.26
C ARG A 104 12.49 1.35 0.22
N ASP A 105 13.40 0.44 0.57
CA ASP A 105 13.89 0.36 1.94
C ASP A 105 14.90 1.50 2.25
N GLY A 106 15.41 1.53 3.47
CA GLY A 106 16.42 2.52 3.90
C GLY A 106 17.80 2.36 3.24
N GLU A 107 18.05 1.27 2.52
CA GLU A 107 19.29 1.03 1.76
C GLU A 107 19.10 1.33 0.25
N GLY A 108 17.88 1.70 -0.16
CA GLY A 108 17.50 2.03 -1.53
C GLY A 108 17.03 0.84 -2.37
N PHE A 109 16.87 -0.34 -1.77
CA PHE A 109 16.33 -1.52 -2.45
C PHE A 109 14.86 -1.29 -2.83
N MET A 110 14.51 -1.64 -4.06
CA MET A 110 13.18 -1.41 -4.61
C MET A 110 12.19 -2.50 -4.16
N LEU A 111 11.15 -2.12 -3.42
CA LEU A 111 10.15 -3.03 -2.86
C LEU A 111 8.87 -3.07 -3.70
N ALA A 112 8.32 -1.91 -4.04
CA ALA A 112 7.01 -1.79 -4.72
C ALA A 112 6.82 -0.45 -5.43
N VAL A 113 5.85 -0.38 -6.34
CA VAL A 113 5.34 0.87 -6.89
C VAL A 113 3.96 1.16 -6.30
N LEU A 114 3.76 2.37 -5.80
CA LEU A 114 2.46 2.89 -5.41
C LEU A 114 1.92 3.78 -6.52
N THR A 115 0.74 3.47 -7.03
CA THR A 115 -0.06 4.39 -7.85
C THR A 115 -0.94 5.21 -6.94
N VAL A 116 -0.60 6.48 -6.76
CA VAL A 116 -1.24 7.38 -5.80
C VAL A 116 -2.70 7.62 -6.22
N GLY A 117 -3.63 7.22 -5.37
CA GLY A 117 -5.06 7.51 -5.50
C GLY A 117 -5.49 8.73 -4.68
N ASP A 118 -4.83 9.00 -3.56
CA ASP A 118 -5.12 10.13 -2.69
C ASP A 118 -3.89 10.56 -1.89
N VAL A 119 -3.81 11.85 -1.56
CA VAL A 119 -2.74 12.46 -0.76
C VAL A 119 -3.36 13.48 0.18
N TRP A 120 -3.15 13.31 1.49
CA TRP A 120 -3.61 14.27 2.48
C TRP A 120 -2.62 14.40 3.63
N GLN A 121 -2.73 15.49 4.39
CA GLN A 121 -1.87 15.74 5.54
C GLN A 121 -2.69 15.68 6.82
N ASP A 122 -2.12 15.04 7.84
CA ASP A 122 -2.51 15.25 9.24
C ASP A 122 -1.28 15.63 10.06
N ASN A 123 -1.38 16.73 10.79
CA ASN A 123 -0.25 17.34 11.51
C ASN A 123 0.99 17.50 10.60
N GLU A 124 2.10 16.82 10.92
CA GLU A 124 3.36 16.85 10.17
C GLU A 124 3.57 15.61 9.28
N THR A 125 2.53 14.78 9.06
CA THR A 125 2.62 13.53 8.31
C THR A 125 1.72 13.57 7.07
N TRP A 126 2.28 13.24 5.91
CA TRP A 126 1.55 13.02 4.68
C TRP A 126 1.09 11.57 4.59
N HIS A 127 -0.18 11.34 4.32
CA HIS A 127 -0.74 10.03 4.09
C HIS A 127 -1.00 9.84 2.59
N LEU A 128 -0.63 8.66 2.10
CA LEU A 128 -0.81 8.25 0.73
C LEU A 128 -1.74 7.03 0.70
N GLY A 129 -2.78 7.12 -0.12
CA GLY A 129 -3.66 6.01 -0.49
C GLY A 129 -3.48 5.67 -1.95
N GLY A 130 -3.66 4.41 -2.34
CA GLY A 130 -3.50 3.97 -3.73
C GLY A 130 -3.16 2.50 -3.90
N ALA A 131 -3.22 2.04 -5.15
CA ALA A 131 -2.92 0.65 -5.52
C ALA A 131 -1.42 0.37 -5.45
N VAL A 132 -1.05 -0.83 -5.00
CA VAL A 132 0.34 -1.25 -4.81
C VAL A 132 0.67 -2.40 -5.75
N GLU A 133 1.82 -2.31 -6.42
CA GLU A 133 2.41 -3.37 -7.25
C GLU A 133 3.77 -3.77 -6.65
N GLY A 134 3.86 -4.98 -6.10
CA GLY A 134 5.06 -5.49 -5.43
C GLY A 134 6.08 -6.06 -6.40
N VAL A 135 7.36 -5.87 -6.07
CA VAL A 135 8.49 -6.41 -6.83
C VAL A 135 9.10 -7.62 -6.12
N GLY A 136 9.28 -7.51 -4.80
CA GLY A 136 9.89 -8.51 -3.93
C GLY A 136 10.16 -7.94 -2.53
N LEU A 137 10.49 -8.84 -1.61
CA LEU A 137 10.94 -8.55 -0.24
C LEU A 137 12.43 -8.83 -0.12
#